data_AF-A0A1B8DPK3-F1
#
_entry.id   AF-A0A1B8DPK3-F1
#
_cell.length_a   1.000
_cell.length_b   1.000
_cell.length_c   1.000
_cell.angle_alpha   90.00
_cell.angle_beta   90.00
_cell.angle_gamma   90.00
#
_symmetry.space_group_name_H-M   'P 1'
#
loop_
_entity.id
_entity.type
_entity.pdbx_description
1 polymer ?
#
loop_
_entity_poly.entity_id
_entity_poly.type
_entity_poly.pdbx_seq_one_letter_code
_entity_poly.pdbx_strand_id
1 'polypeptide(L)'
;MHYTAATAILAFASAAVAAPQLDKPLAPPWIQSTNFRLVANVTGADLVPSIQNYVVTSVHVGAGQGAAALVPNDATNPGRQFYVNGTAEDVRYNRGTVQSSGGAAPNVYPYGIQIAPAPGTAVSINAGLGTPGVGLERFPSPVTYLTAPEAATYVACNERLTFGDAIALNVLRTGEAVPAGCAEVTLLPECSAGDGSVHETENIVQCYADVAAIDWSLYIY
;
A
#
# COMPACT_ATOMS: atom_id res chain seq x y z
N MET A 1 40.54 -30.78 -64.69
CA MET A 1 40.92 -30.81 -63.27
C MET A 1 40.66 -29.44 -62.67
N HIS A 2 40.09 -29.44 -61.48
CA HIS A 2 39.26 -28.38 -60.91
C HIS A 2 40.05 -27.15 -60.43
N TYR A 3 39.49 -25.96 -60.65
CA TYR A 3 39.83 -24.75 -59.89
C TYR A 3 38.64 -24.40 -59.00
N THR A 4 38.80 -24.59 -57.70
CA THR A 4 37.80 -24.24 -56.66
C THR A 4 37.92 -22.77 -56.32
N ALA A 5 36.88 -21.99 -56.62
CA ALA A 5 36.72 -20.63 -56.12
C ALA A 5 36.18 -20.67 -54.68
N ALA A 6 36.89 -20.03 -53.75
CA ALA A 6 36.46 -19.88 -52.36
C ALA A 6 35.57 -18.63 -52.23
N THR A 7 34.31 -18.83 -51.90
CA THR A 7 33.33 -17.77 -51.63
C THR A 7 33.36 -17.41 -50.15
N ALA A 8 33.87 -16.22 -49.80
CA ALA A 8 33.82 -15.71 -48.43
C ALA A 8 32.44 -15.08 -48.15
N ILE A 9 31.69 -15.67 -47.22
CA ILE A 9 30.41 -15.14 -46.74
C ILE A 9 30.71 -14.17 -45.59
N LEU A 10 30.53 -12.86 -45.83
CA LEU A 10 30.50 -11.86 -44.77
C LEU A 10 29.18 -12.00 -43.98
N ALA A 11 29.26 -12.57 -42.78
CA ALA A 11 28.18 -12.53 -41.81
C ALA A 11 28.20 -11.18 -41.10
N PHE A 12 27.24 -10.31 -41.41
CA PHE A 12 26.98 -9.10 -40.62
C PHE A 12 26.27 -9.51 -39.32
N ALA A 13 27.03 -9.56 -38.22
CA ALA A 13 26.48 -9.65 -36.88
C ALA A 13 25.86 -8.27 -36.52
N SER A 14 24.55 -8.14 -36.66
CA SER A 14 23.81 -7.00 -36.12
C SER A 14 23.73 -7.12 -34.60
N ALA A 15 24.63 -6.42 -33.89
CA ALA A 15 24.44 -6.14 -32.48
C ALA A 15 23.24 -5.21 -32.34
N ALA A 16 22.09 -5.75 -31.91
CA ALA A 16 20.98 -4.94 -31.44
C ALA A 16 21.44 -4.20 -30.17
N VAL A 17 21.86 -2.94 -30.32
CA VAL A 17 22.04 -2.03 -29.20
C VAL A 17 20.65 -1.78 -28.62
N ALA A 18 20.39 -2.35 -27.44
CA ALA A 18 19.25 -1.94 -26.63
C ALA A 18 19.49 -0.46 -26.26
N ALA A 19 18.80 0.45 -26.95
CA ALA A 19 18.84 1.86 -26.61
C ALA A 19 18.29 2.04 -25.18
N PRO A 20 18.94 2.86 -24.34
CA PRO A 20 18.37 3.18 -23.03
C PRO A 20 17.00 3.83 -23.23
N GLN A 21 15.96 3.20 -22.68
CA GLN A 21 14.60 3.74 -22.70
C GLN A 21 14.56 4.98 -21.79
N LEU A 22 14.83 6.15 -22.36
CA LEU A 22 14.94 7.41 -21.63
C LEU A 22 13.59 7.96 -21.11
N ASP A 23 12.46 7.29 -21.38
CA ASP A 23 11.11 7.83 -21.14
C ASP A 23 10.24 6.98 -20.19
N LYS A 24 10.79 5.99 -19.49
CA LYS A 24 10.01 5.28 -18.45
C LYS A 24 10.07 6.10 -17.16
N PRO A 25 8.94 6.53 -16.57
CA PRO A 25 8.95 7.09 -15.23
C PRO A 25 9.70 6.13 -14.30
N LEU A 26 10.68 6.66 -13.57
CA LEU A 26 11.38 5.90 -12.54
C LEU A 26 10.29 5.34 -11.60
N ALA A 27 10.20 4.02 -11.54
CA ALA A 27 9.30 3.32 -10.65
C ALA A 27 10.15 2.64 -9.56
N PRO A 28 9.76 2.75 -8.28
CA PRO A 28 10.44 2.02 -7.21
C PRO A 28 10.37 0.50 -7.47
N PRO A 29 11.43 -0.24 -7.10
CA PRO A 29 11.44 -1.69 -7.30
C PRO A 29 10.36 -2.34 -6.45
N TRP A 30 9.48 -3.12 -7.09
CA TRP A 30 8.41 -3.86 -6.45
C TRP A 30 8.53 -5.35 -6.71
N ILE A 31 7.92 -6.15 -5.83
CA ILE A 31 7.69 -7.57 -6.01
C ILE A 31 6.18 -7.83 -5.91
N GLN A 32 5.78 -9.10 -5.80
CA GLN A 32 4.37 -9.46 -5.66
C GLN A 32 4.13 -10.36 -4.45
N SER A 33 2.99 -10.15 -3.81
CA SER A 33 2.51 -10.99 -2.71
C SER A 33 0.98 -10.95 -2.68
N THR A 34 0.36 -11.95 -2.05
CA THR A 34 -1.07 -11.88 -1.69
C THR A 34 -1.30 -11.05 -0.43
N ASN A 35 -0.25 -10.87 0.38
CA ASN A 35 -0.30 -10.19 1.67
C ASN A 35 0.75 -9.08 1.75
N PHE A 36 0.39 -7.99 2.41
CA PHE A 36 1.26 -6.84 2.65
C PHE A 36 0.92 -6.17 3.98
N ARG A 37 1.86 -5.45 4.55
CA ARG A 37 1.61 -4.45 5.60
C ARG A 37 1.65 -3.05 4.97
N LEU A 38 1.05 -2.09 5.66
CA LEU A 38 1.06 -0.70 5.22
C LEU A 38 2.06 0.10 6.06
N VAL A 39 3.00 0.75 5.39
CA VAL A 39 4.07 1.56 6.00
C VAL A 39 3.81 3.03 5.67
N ALA A 40 3.85 3.89 6.68
CA ALA A 40 3.68 5.32 6.53
C ALA A 40 4.94 5.96 5.96
N ASN A 41 4.77 6.70 4.86
CA ASN A 41 5.76 7.62 4.33
C ASN A 41 5.23 9.04 4.49
N VAL A 42 5.95 9.86 5.24
CA VAL A 42 5.59 11.26 5.50
C VAL A 42 5.89 12.08 4.24
N THR A 43 4.89 12.77 3.72
CA THR A 43 4.98 13.53 2.47
C THR A 43 4.89 15.05 2.67
N GLY A 44 4.53 15.49 3.87
CA GLY A 44 4.30 16.91 4.17
C GLY A 44 4.60 17.23 5.62
N ALA A 45 3.60 17.81 6.33
CA ALA A 45 3.72 18.03 7.77
C ALA A 45 3.98 16.70 8.50
N ASP A 46 4.70 16.76 9.62
CA ASP A 46 5.05 15.57 10.41
C ASP A 46 4.77 15.80 11.90
N LEU A 47 4.70 14.71 12.65
CA LEU A 47 4.72 14.69 14.10
C LEU A 47 6.15 14.81 14.63
N VAL A 48 6.25 15.12 15.91
CA VAL A 48 7.52 15.12 16.65
C VAL A 48 7.36 14.19 17.85
N PRO A 49 8.06 13.03 17.90
CA PRO A 49 8.99 12.51 16.90
C PRO A 49 8.29 12.11 15.58
N SER A 50 9.07 12.04 14.50
CA SER A 50 8.60 11.64 13.17
C SER A 50 7.97 10.25 13.19
N ILE A 51 6.91 10.09 12.39
CA ILE A 51 6.24 8.80 12.16
C ILE A 51 6.64 8.13 10.84
N GLN A 52 7.70 8.63 10.19
CA GLN A 52 8.27 7.97 9.02
C GLN A 52 8.55 6.50 9.33
N ASN A 53 8.15 5.63 8.41
CA ASN A 53 8.27 4.18 8.48
C ASN A 53 7.42 3.51 9.57
N TYR A 54 6.46 4.19 10.21
CA TYR A 54 5.53 3.53 11.12
C TYR A 54 4.60 2.60 10.34
N VAL A 55 4.09 1.54 10.98
CA VAL A 55 3.20 0.57 10.35
C VAL A 55 1.77 0.71 10.83
N VAL A 56 0.82 0.44 9.93
CA VAL A 56 -0.61 0.47 10.25
C VAL A 56 -0.97 -0.72 11.14
N THR A 57 -1.73 -0.45 12.19
CA THR A 57 -2.35 -1.43 13.09
C THR A 57 -3.81 -1.07 13.36
N SER A 58 -4.48 -1.89 14.16
CA SER A 58 -5.85 -1.66 14.63
C SER A 58 -5.85 -1.53 16.15
N VAL A 59 -6.36 -0.42 16.67
CA VAL A 59 -6.60 -0.21 18.10
C VAL A 59 -8.04 -0.51 18.40
N HIS A 60 -8.30 -1.50 19.26
CA HIS A 60 -9.66 -1.87 19.67
C HIS A 60 -10.40 -0.68 20.28
N VAL A 61 -11.58 -0.35 19.77
CA VAL A 61 -12.45 0.72 20.31
C VAL A 61 -13.87 0.23 20.63
N GLY A 62 -14.20 -1.01 20.29
CA GLY A 62 -15.49 -1.64 20.55
C GLY A 62 -15.56 -3.05 19.96
N ALA A 63 -16.64 -3.78 20.24
CA ALA A 63 -16.82 -5.14 19.74
C ALA A 63 -16.85 -5.15 18.20
N GLY A 64 -15.86 -5.81 17.58
CA GLY A 64 -15.69 -5.82 16.12
C GLY A 64 -15.28 -4.47 15.53
N GLN A 65 -14.88 -3.50 16.37
CA GLN A 65 -14.52 -2.15 15.96
C GLN A 65 -13.09 -1.80 16.37
N GLY A 66 -12.36 -1.20 15.43
CA GLY A 66 -10.99 -0.75 15.65
C GLY A 66 -10.72 0.56 14.93
N ALA A 67 -10.04 1.49 15.60
CA ALA A 67 -9.46 2.65 14.93
C ALA A 67 -8.22 2.19 14.15
N ALA A 68 -8.06 2.66 12.92
CA ALA A 68 -6.80 2.47 12.20
C ALA A 68 -5.76 3.41 12.84
N ALA A 69 -4.60 2.87 13.21
CA ALA A 69 -3.57 3.63 13.91
C ALA A 69 -2.18 3.27 13.38
N LEU A 70 -1.20 4.12 13.69
CA LEU A 70 0.21 3.88 13.40
C LEU A 70 0.99 3.54 14.67
N VAL A 71 1.91 2.59 14.54
CA VAL A 71 2.86 2.20 15.59
C VAL A 71 4.28 2.13 15.01
N PRO A 72 5.34 2.28 15.82
CA PRO A 72 6.71 2.11 15.35
C PRO A 72 6.88 0.76 14.64
N ASN A 73 7.60 0.74 13.52
CA ASN A 73 7.89 -0.50 12.80
C ASN A 73 9.14 -1.15 13.39
N ASP A 74 8.93 -2.08 14.32
CA ASP A 74 9.97 -2.82 15.01
C ASP A 74 9.57 -4.28 15.21
N ALA A 75 10.48 -5.09 15.75
CA ALA A 75 10.24 -6.53 15.93
C ALA A 75 9.06 -6.87 16.87
N THR A 76 8.65 -5.95 17.74
CA THR A 76 7.49 -6.10 18.63
C THR A 76 6.19 -5.59 18.02
N ASN A 77 6.30 -4.77 16.97
CA ASN A 77 5.21 -4.13 16.26
C ASN A 77 5.30 -4.43 14.75
N PRO A 78 5.00 -5.67 14.32
CA PRO A 78 5.12 -6.06 12.90
C PRO A 78 4.07 -5.40 11.98
N GLY A 79 3.16 -4.59 12.56
CA GLY A 79 2.00 -4.04 11.88
C GLY A 79 0.92 -5.08 11.65
N ARG A 80 -0.20 -4.62 11.09
CA ARG A 80 -1.30 -5.49 10.64
C ARG A 80 -1.05 -5.92 9.20
N GLN A 81 -1.33 -7.19 8.92
CA GLN A 81 -1.26 -7.75 7.57
C GLN A 81 -2.59 -7.52 6.85
N PHE A 82 -2.52 -7.16 5.58
CA PHE A 82 -3.64 -6.86 4.72
C PHE A 82 -3.55 -7.64 3.41
N TYR A 83 -4.70 -7.81 2.76
CA TYR A 83 -4.86 -8.36 1.43
C TYR A 83 -5.92 -7.56 0.67
N VAL A 84 -5.86 -7.61 -0.66
CA VAL A 84 -6.91 -7.04 -1.51
C VAL A 84 -7.95 -8.11 -1.81
N ASN A 85 -9.19 -7.85 -1.42
CA ASN A 85 -10.33 -8.73 -1.62
C ASN A 85 -11.24 -8.23 -2.74
N GLY A 86 -11.56 -9.12 -3.68
CA GLY A 86 -12.50 -8.88 -4.78
C GLY A 86 -12.11 -9.64 -6.03
N THR A 87 -13.00 -9.72 -7.02
CA THR A 87 -12.64 -10.30 -8.32
C THR A 87 -11.61 -9.42 -9.03
N ALA A 88 -10.92 -9.97 -10.04
CA ALA A 88 -10.03 -9.18 -10.89
C ALA A 88 -10.74 -7.98 -11.53
N GLU A 89 -12.03 -8.12 -11.85
CA GLU A 89 -12.87 -7.03 -12.36
C GLU A 89 -13.16 -5.97 -11.28
N ASP A 90 -13.48 -6.39 -10.06
CA ASP A 90 -13.72 -5.47 -8.94
C ASP A 90 -12.47 -4.65 -8.64
N VAL A 91 -11.33 -5.31 -8.55
CA VAL A 91 -10.04 -4.66 -8.33
C VAL A 91 -9.70 -3.70 -9.47
N ARG A 92 -9.93 -4.11 -10.72
CA ARG A 92 -9.67 -3.26 -11.90
C ARG A 92 -10.51 -1.98 -11.92
N TYR A 93 -11.75 -2.03 -11.45
CA TYR A 93 -12.66 -0.88 -11.41
C TYR A 93 -12.76 -0.23 -10.02
N ASN A 94 -11.78 -0.47 -9.14
CA ASN A 94 -11.72 0.09 -7.79
C ASN A 94 -12.97 -0.18 -6.92
N ARG A 95 -13.62 -1.33 -7.16
CA ARG A 95 -14.74 -1.89 -6.37
C ARG A 95 -14.28 -2.94 -5.37
N GLY A 96 -13.01 -3.36 -5.44
CA GLY A 96 -12.38 -4.20 -4.43
C GLY A 96 -12.23 -3.48 -3.09
N THR A 97 -11.80 -4.21 -2.07
CA THR A 97 -11.56 -3.66 -0.72
C THR A 97 -10.24 -4.17 -0.15
N VAL A 98 -9.59 -3.36 0.68
CA VAL A 98 -8.45 -3.80 1.48
C VAL A 98 -8.95 -4.32 2.82
N GLN A 99 -8.56 -5.55 3.14
CA GLN A 99 -9.01 -6.28 4.31
C GLN A 99 -7.84 -6.90 5.05
N SER A 100 -8.10 -7.32 6.27
CA SER A 100 -7.15 -8.03 7.09
C SER A 100 -7.87 -9.10 7.90
N SER A 101 -7.21 -10.23 8.06
CA SER A 101 -7.66 -11.36 8.87
C SER A 101 -7.66 -10.98 10.35
N GLY A 102 -8.80 -11.14 11.03
CA GLY A 102 -8.89 -11.01 12.49
C GLY A 102 -9.46 -12.27 13.13
N GLY A 103 -8.99 -12.58 14.34
CA GLY A 103 -9.38 -13.78 15.09
C GLY A 103 -8.34 -14.89 15.02
N ALA A 104 -8.67 -16.05 15.60
CA ALA A 104 -7.85 -17.25 15.53
C ALA A 104 -8.52 -18.27 14.61
N ALA A 105 -7.70 -19.00 13.85
CA ALA A 105 -8.17 -20.12 13.05
C ALA A 105 -8.98 -21.11 13.93
N PRO A 106 -10.08 -21.70 13.41
CA PRO A 106 -10.55 -21.65 12.01
C PRO A 106 -11.50 -20.48 11.70
N ASN A 107 -11.85 -19.65 12.68
CA ASN A 107 -12.86 -18.60 12.53
C ASN A 107 -12.19 -17.24 12.31
N VAL A 108 -11.51 -17.12 11.17
CA VAL A 108 -10.95 -15.85 10.72
C VAL A 108 -12.07 -15.03 10.11
N TYR A 109 -12.31 -13.84 10.65
CA TYR A 109 -13.27 -12.89 10.12
C TYR A 109 -12.55 -11.82 9.32
N PRO A 110 -13.12 -11.34 8.20
CA PRO A 110 -12.56 -10.21 7.47
C PRO A 110 -12.77 -8.94 8.28
N TYR A 111 -11.73 -8.12 8.36
CA TYR A 111 -11.79 -6.77 8.89
C TYR A 111 -11.33 -5.80 7.81
N GLY A 112 -12.26 -5.06 7.24
CA GLY A 112 -12.01 -4.10 6.17
C GLY A 112 -11.53 -2.75 6.68
N ILE A 113 -10.67 -2.09 5.89
CA ILE A 113 -10.41 -0.66 6.06
C ILE A 113 -11.67 0.10 5.65
N GLN A 114 -12.23 0.86 6.58
CA GLN A 114 -13.46 1.62 6.42
C GLN A 114 -13.18 3.11 6.67
N ILE A 115 -13.60 3.95 5.72
CA ILE A 115 -13.49 5.40 5.81
C ILE A 115 -14.87 5.97 6.11
N ALA A 116 -14.96 6.81 7.14
CA ALA A 116 -16.20 7.47 7.50
C ALA A 116 -16.73 8.34 6.34
N PRO A 117 -18.03 8.28 6.03
CA PRO A 117 -18.62 9.15 5.01
C PRO A 117 -18.51 10.62 5.43
N ALA A 118 -18.41 11.52 4.45
CA ALA A 118 -18.38 12.95 4.69
C ALA A 118 -19.57 13.41 5.56
N PRO A 119 -19.36 14.30 6.55
CA PRO A 119 -18.13 15.06 6.83
C PRO A 119 -17.12 14.32 7.72
N GLY A 120 -17.36 13.05 8.08
CA GLY A 120 -16.42 12.25 8.87
C GLY A 120 -15.10 12.03 8.14
N THR A 121 -14.03 11.89 8.92
CA THR A 121 -12.66 11.68 8.42
C THR A 121 -12.01 10.40 8.98
N ALA A 122 -12.62 9.76 9.96
CA ALA A 122 -12.03 8.62 10.64
C ALA A 122 -11.77 7.44 9.70
N VAL A 123 -10.58 6.85 9.81
CA VAL A 123 -10.24 5.56 9.21
C VAL A 123 -10.32 4.49 10.30
N SER A 124 -11.06 3.43 10.02
CA SER A 124 -11.28 2.33 10.94
C SER A 124 -11.00 0.99 10.27
N ILE A 125 -10.76 -0.02 11.10
CA ILE A 125 -10.55 -1.40 10.68
C ILE A 125 -11.55 -2.23 11.48
N ASN A 126 -12.73 -2.45 10.88
CA ASN A 126 -13.87 -3.06 11.56
C ASN A 126 -14.23 -4.39 10.90
N ALA A 127 -14.94 -5.23 11.65
CA ALA A 127 -15.47 -6.49 11.14
C ALA A 127 -16.40 -6.24 9.94
N GLY A 128 -16.21 -7.05 8.90
CA GLY A 128 -16.94 -6.94 7.64
C GLY A 128 -16.09 -6.38 6.49
N LEU A 129 -16.76 -6.04 5.39
CA LEU A 129 -16.11 -5.52 4.19
C LEU A 129 -15.57 -4.10 4.42
N GLY A 130 -14.54 -3.73 3.65
CA GLY A 130 -13.99 -2.39 3.64
C GLY A 130 -14.80 -1.43 2.79
N THR A 131 -14.40 -0.16 2.77
CA THR A 131 -14.99 0.86 1.90
C THR A 131 -14.53 0.65 0.45
N PRO A 132 -15.45 0.52 -0.54
CA PRO A 132 -15.08 0.50 -1.96
C PRO A 132 -14.31 1.77 -2.34
N GLY A 133 -13.30 1.64 -3.20
CA GLY A 133 -12.40 2.74 -3.54
C GLY A 133 -11.16 2.84 -2.65
N VAL A 134 -11.14 2.13 -1.51
CA VAL A 134 -9.91 1.85 -0.74
C VAL A 134 -9.24 0.63 -1.35
N GLY A 135 -8.19 0.88 -2.12
CA GLY A 135 -7.44 -0.12 -2.88
C GLY A 135 -5.96 0.22 -2.88
N LEU A 136 -5.19 -0.52 -3.69
CA LEU A 136 -3.82 -0.13 -4.00
C LEU A 136 -3.83 0.55 -5.37
N GLU A 137 -3.17 1.70 -5.47
CA GLU A 137 -2.97 2.44 -6.71
C GLU A 137 -2.22 1.56 -7.73
N ARG A 138 -2.63 1.63 -8.99
CA ARG A 138 -2.12 0.79 -10.07
C ARG A 138 -1.70 1.66 -11.26
N PHE A 139 -1.17 0.99 -12.28
CA PHE A 139 -0.90 1.61 -13.57
C PHE A 139 -2.05 2.54 -14.00
N PRO A 140 -1.77 3.79 -14.40
CA PRO A 140 -0.47 4.30 -14.85
C PRO A 140 0.46 4.87 -13.77
N SER A 141 0.07 4.88 -12.49
CA SER A 141 0.95 5.40 -11.43
C SER A 141 2.23 4.55 -11.34
N PRO A 142 3.44 5.17 -11.29
CA PRO A 142 4.68 4.45 -11.07
C PRO A 142 4.83 3.97 -9.61
N VAL A 143 4.07 4.57 -8.68
CA VAL A 143 4.10 4.27 -7.24
C VAL A 143 2.78 3.63 -6.82
N THR A 144 2.89 2.49 -6.14
CA THR A 144 1.75 1.79 -5.54
C THR A 144 1.59 2.29 -4.10
N TYR A 145 0.43 2.81 -3.76
CA TYR A 145 0.08 3.25 -2.41
C TYR A 145 -1.39 2.93 -2.12
N LEU A 146 -1.79 2.95 -0.86
CA LEU A 146 -3.19 2.79 -0.48
C LEU A 146 -3.98 4.02 -0.93
N THR A 147 -5.00 3.83 -1.75
CA THR A 147 -5.89 4.90 -2.19
C THR A 147 -6.95 5.20 -1.13
N ALA A 148 -7.45 6.43 -1.12
CA ALA A 148 -8.69 6.78 -0.43
C ALA A 148 -9.74 7.21 -1.49
N PRO A 149 -11.04 6.97 -1.24
CA PRO A 149 -12.11 7.45 -2.10
C PRO A 149 -12.23 8.98 -2.02
N GLU A 150 -13.09 9.55 -2.88
CA GLU A 150 -13.46 10.99 -2.84
C GLU A 150 -12.28 11.96 -3.04
N ALA A 151 -11.22 11.54 -3.73
CA ALA A 151 -10.00 12.34 -3.92
C ALA A 151 -9.44 12.85 -2.57
N ALA A 152 -9.24 11.93 -1.63
CA ALA A 152 -8.65 12.19 -0.33
C ALA A 152 -7.24 11.60 -0.23
N THR A 153 -6.45 12.13 0.70
CA THR A 153 -5.17 11.58 1.16
C THR A 153 -5.31 11.13 2.62
N TYR A 154 -4.27 10.50 3.19
CA TYR A 154 -4.26 10.08 4.59
C TYR A 154 -3.48 11.08 5.44
N VAL A 155 -3.99 11.32 6.64
CA VAL A 155 -3.29 12.05 7.70
C VAL A 155 -3.29 11.24 8.99
N ALA A 156 -2.25 11.40 9.78
CA ALA A 156 -2.05 10.71 11.04
C ALA A 156 -1.99 11.72 12.19
N CYS A 157 -2.90 11.62 13.15
CA CYS A 157 -3.08 12.60 14.21
C CYS A 157 -2.91 11.96 15.59
N ASN A 158 -2.31 12.67 16.54
CA ASN A 158 -2.36 12.25 17.94
C ASN A 158 -3.77 12.45 18.49
N GLU A 159 -4.46 11.37 18.81
CA GLU A 159 -5.85 11.39 19.25
C GLU A 159 -6.09 10.58 20.51
N ARG A 160 -7.02 11.06 21.33
CA ARG A 160 -7.55 10.31 22.47
C ARG A 160 -8.67 9.39 21.97
N LEU A 161 -8.38 8.10 21.90
CA LEU A 161 -9.37 7.06 21.62
C LEU A 161 -10.04 6.59 22.92
N THR A 162 -11.08 5.75 22.79
CA THR A 162 -11.88 5.23 23.91
C THR A 162 -11.03 4.63 25.05
N PHE A 163 -9.95 3.91 24.71
CA PHE A 163 -9.15 3.16 25.68
C PHE A 163 -7.70 3.64 25.83
N GLY A 164 -7.33 4.76 25.20
CA GLY A 164 -5.95 5.26 25.26
C GLY A 164 -5.65 6.28 24.18
N ASP A 165 -4.43 6.81 24.21
CA ASP A 165 -3.92 7.69 23.16
C ASP A 165 -3.32 6.85 22.03
N ALA A 166 -3.53 7.29 20.80
CA ALA A 166 -2.96 6.66 19.61
C ALA A 166 -2.68 7.68 18.51
N ILE A 167 -1.82 7.29 17.57
CA ILE A 167 -1.63 8.02 16.32
C ILE A 167 -2.68 7.48 15.33
N ALA A 168 -3.87 8.08 15.34
CA ALA A 168 -5.01 7.62 14.56
C ALA A 168 -4.91 8.09 13.10
N LEU A 169 -5.33 7.23 12.17
CA LEU A 169 -5.43 7.56 10.76
C LEU A 169 -6.78 8.21 10.46
N ASN A 170 -6.73 9.29 9.71
CA ASN A 170 -7.87 9.99 9.15
C ASN A 170 -7.64 10.22 7.64
N VAL A 171 -8.69 10.62 6.94
CA VAL A 171 -8.59 11.14 5.58
C VAL A 171 -8.62 12.67 5.58
N LEU A 172 -7.85 13.27 4.67
CA LEU A 172 -7.86 14.68 4.33
C LEU A 172 -8.38 14.83 2.91
N ARG A 173 -9.49 15.54 2.71
CA ARG A 173 -10.07 15.70 1.37
C ARG A 173 -9.36 16.79 0.59
N THR A 174 -9.40 16.70 -0.74
CA THR A 174 -8.81 17.72 -1.62
C THR A 174 -9.29 19.13 -1.25
N GLY A 175 -8.35 20.05 -1.01
CA GLY A 175 -8.62 21.44 -0.65
C GLY A 175 -8.73 21.72 0.85
N GLU A 176 -8.71 20.69 1.69
CA GLU A 176 -8.59 20.84 3.15
C GLU A 176 -7.11 21.04 3.55
N ALA A 177 -6.87 21.79 4.63
CA ALA A 177 -5.55 21.94 5.20
C ALA A 177 -5.28 20.83 6.22
N VAL A 178 -4.04 20.32 6.26
CA VAL A 178 -3.62 19.35 7.29
C VAL A 178 -3.88 19.93 8.68
N PRO A 179 -4.64 19.25 9.56
CA PRO A 179 -4.92 19.77 10.90
C PRO A 179 -3.64 19.92 11.73
N ALA A 180 -3.64 20.88 12.65
CA ALA A 180 -2.50 21.09 13.54
C ALA A 180 -2.25 19.85 14.42
N GLY A 181 -1.00 19.41 14.49
CA GLY A 181 -0.64 18.20 15.23
C GLY A 181 -0.96 16.90 14.51
N CYS A 182 -1.10 16.95 13.18
CA CYS A 182 -1.18 15.78 12.30
C CYS A 182 -0.03 15.75 11.31
N ALA A 183 0.38 14.55 10.92
CA ALA A 183 1.29 14.30 9.83
C ALA A 183 0.52 13.95 8.54
N GLU A 184 1.01 14.42 7.41
CA GLU A 184 0.52 14.01 6.09
C GLU A 184 1.29 12.78 5.62
N VAL A 185 0.56 11.70 5.30
CA VAL A 185 1.18 10.39 5.03
C VAL A 185 0.62 9.74 3.77
N THR A 186 1.52 9.12 3.02
CA THR A 186 1.20 8.12 2.01
C THR A 186 1.44 6.74 2.60
N LEU A 187 0.45 5.84 2.50
CA LEU A 187 0.56 4.48 3.03
C LEU A 187 1.03 3.54 1.91
N LEU A 188 2.24 3.00 2.06
CA LEU A 188 2.92 2.19 1.05
C LEU A 188 2.82 0.71 1.41
N PRO A 189 2.44 -0.17 0.46
CA PRO A 189 2.35 -1.60 0.73
C PRO A 189 3.74 -2.23 0.73
N GLU A 190 4.13 -2.81 1.86
CA GLU A 190 5.34 -3.64 2.00
C GLU A 190 4.94 -5.10 2.07
N CYS A 191 5.54 -5.95 1.24
CA CYS A 191 5.14 -7.36 1.15
C CYS A 191 5.38 -8.07 2.47
N SER A 192 4.41 -8.89 2.89
CA SER A 192 4.52 -9.72 4.07
C SER A 192 4.19 -11.17 3.74
N ALA A 193 4.75 -12.10 4.51
CA ALA A 193 4.23 -13.46 4.55
C ALA A 193 2.77 -13.41 5.05
N GLY A 194 1.90 -14.21 4.46
CA GLY A 194 0.53 -14.34 4.95
C GLY A 194 0.48 -15.05 6.29
N ASP A 195 -0.62 -14.86 7.02
CA ASP A 195 -0.90 -15.49 8.31
C ASP A 195 -1.43 -16.93 8.18
N GLY A 196 -1.44 -17.48 6.96
CA GLY A 196 -1.98 -18.81 6.66
C GLY A 196 -3.49 -18.85 6.45
N SER A 197 -4.18 -17.72 6.59
CA SER A 197 -5.57 -17.58 6.15
C SER A 197 -5.65 -17.68 4.64
N VAL A 198 -6.67 -18.35 4.13
CA VAL A 198 -6.94 -18.45 2.69
C VAL A 198 -8.27 -17.77 2.42
N HIS A 199 -8.25 -16.75 1.55
CA HIS A 199 -9.44 -16.04 1.14
C HIS A 199 -9.72 -16.31 -0.34
N GLU A 200 -10.94 -16.73 -0.66
CA GLU A 200 -11.31 -17.17 -2.02
C GLU A 200 -11.03 -16.09 -3.09
N THR A 201 -11.12 -14.82 -2.73
CA THR A 201 -10.93 -13.68 -3.63
C THR A 201 -9.75 -12.79 -3.25
N GLU A 202 -8.72 -13.33 -2.59
CA GLU A 202 -7.46 -12.60 -2.42
C GLU A 202 -6.73 -12.42 -3.76
N ASN A 203 -6.09 -11.27 -3.93
CA ASN A 203 -5.37 -10.94 -5.15
C ASN A 203 -3.87 -10.90 -4.91
N ILE A 204 -3.11 -11.34 -5.91
CA ILE A 204 -1.68 -11.03 -5.99
C ILE A 204 -1.54 -9.55 -6.35
N VAL A 205 -0.88 -8.78 -5.49
CA VAL A 205 -0.69 -7.34 -5.64
C VAL A 205 0.78 -6.97 -5.75
N GLN A 206 1.05 -5.78 -6.29
CA GLN A 206 2.37 -5.18 -6.24
C GLN A 206 2.61 -4.60 -4.85
N CYS A 207 3.77 -4.88 -4.27
CA CYS A 207 4.21 -4.34 -2.99
C CYS A 207 5.74 -4.24 -2.97
N TYR A 208 6.27 -3.45 -2.05
CA TYR A 208 7.70 -3.22 -1.90
C TYR A 208 8.34 -4.29 -1.02
N ALA A 209 9.59 -4.66 -1.31
CA ALA A 209 10.31 -5.62 -0.49
C ALA A 209 10.71 -5.01 0.87
N ASP A 210 11.11 -3.74 0.86
CA ASP A 210 11.48 -2.94 2.03
C ASP A 210 11.24 -1.46 1.68
N VAL A 211 10.21 -0.86 2.26
CA VAL A 211 9.82 0.54 2.08
C VAL A 211 10.87 1.47 2.69
N ALA A 212 11.46 1.10 3.82
CA ALA A 212 12.45 1.93 4.51
C ALA A 212 13.78 2.01 3.77
N ALA A 213 14.11 1.00 2.95
CA ALA A 213 15.31 0.97 2.11
C ALA A 213 15.17 1.77 0.80
N ILE A 214 13.97 2.22 0.43
CA ILE A 214 13.73 2.98 -0.80
C ILE A 214 13.93 4.46 -0.54
N ASP A 215 14.72 5.12 -1.38
CA ASP A 215 14.80 6.58 -1.40
C ASP A 215 13.59 7.16 -2.15
N TRP A 216 12.54 7.47 -1.39
CA TRP A 216 11.29 8.01 -1.91
C TRP A 216 11.43 9.38 -2.56
N SER A 217 12.51 10.12 -2.28
CA SER A 217 12.74 11.43 -2.91
C SER A 217 12.99 11.34 -4.42
N LEU A 218 13.34 10.15 -4.93
CA LEU A 218 13.56 9.87 -6.35
C LEU A 218 12.26 9.62 -7.13
N TYR A 219 11.14 9.39 -6.43
CA TYR A 219 9.87 8.98 -7.02
C TYR A 219 8.81 10.04 -6.70
N ILE A 220 8.44 10.81 -7.72
CA ILE A 220 7.46 11.89 -7.58
C ILE A 220 6.04 11.28 -7.58
N TYR A 221 5.21 11.73 -6.64
CA TYR A 221 3.77 11.42 -6.55
C TYR A 221 2.95 12.32 -7.47
#